data_AF-A0A7W0KDU1-F1
#
_entry.id   AF-A0A7W0KDU1-F1
#
_cell.length_a   1.000
_cell.length_b   1.000
_cell.length_c   1.000
_cell.angle_alpha   90.00
_cell.angle_beta   90.00
_cell.angle_gamma   90.00
#
_symmetry.space_group_name_H-M   'P 1'
#
loop_
_entity.id
_entity.type
_entity.pdbx_description
1 polymer ?
#
loop_
_entity_poly.entity_id
_entity_poly.type
_entity_poly.pdbx_seq_one_letter_code
_entity_poly.pdbx_strand_id
1 'polypeptide(L)'
;MPVKISAANHARLQQWADTDERPMGDIVNELIERHDRERFWTQAYEQLARLKADPVVWQDYMDEIAAFDALAGDGLDGEAPYYTPQEEREILGKAERTANG
;
A
#
# COMPACT_ATOMS: atom_id res chain seq x y z
N MET A 1 -22.70 -3.05 24.34
CA MET A 1 -23.06 -4.44 24.73
C MET A 1 -21.81 -5.29 24.70
N PRO A 2 -21.58 -6.21 25.66
CA PRO A 2 -20.43 -7.11 25.62
C PRO A 2 -20.58 -8.13 24.47
N VAL A 3 -19.51 -8.29 23.68
CA VAL A 3 -19.42 -9.30 22.61
C VAL A 3 -18.85 -10.58 23.21
N LYS A 4 -19.51 -11.71 22.98
CA LYS A 4 -19.04 -13.01 23.47
C LYS A 4 -17.96 -13.56 22.56
N ILE A 5 -16.80 -13.88 23.13
CA ILE A 5 -15.70 -14.57 22.45
C ILE A 5 -15.40 -15.89 23.16
N SER A 6 -14.72 -16.81 22.49
CA SER A 6 -14.30 -18.07 23.12
C SER A 6 -13.29 -17.80 24.25
N ALA A 7 -13.29 -18.64 25.28
CA ALA A 7 -12.33 -18.53 26.37
C ALA A 7 -10.87 -18.61 25.89
N ALA A 8 -10.61 -19.41 24.86
CA ALA A 8 -9.29 -19.52 24.23
C ALA A 8 -8.85 -18.20 23.55
N ASN A 9 -9.75 -17.53 22.83
CA ASN A 9 -9.42 -16.25 22.19
C ASN A 9 -9.26 -15.14 23.22
N HIS A 10 -10.08 -15.14 24.28
CA HIS A 10 -9.90 -14.21 25.40
C HIS A 10 -8.53 -14.38 26.06
N ALA A 11 -8.11 -15.63 26.35
CA ALA A 11 -6.82 -15.91 26.96
C ALA A 11 -5.64 -15.45 26.07
N ARG A 12 -5.75 -15.64 24.75
CA ARG A 12 -4.75 -15.15 23.79
C ARG A 12 -4.69 -13.62 23.73
N LEU A 13 -5.85 -12.96 23.69
CA LEU A 13 -5.90 -11.50 23.68
C LEU A 13 -5.37 -10.92 24.99
N GLN A 14 -5.63 -11.56 26.13
CA GLN A 14 -5.04 -11.18 27.40
C GLN A 14 -3.52 -11.34 27.38
N GLN A 15 -3.01 -12.46 26.87
CA GLN A 15 -1.57 -12.67 26.74
C GLN A 15 -0.89 -11.60 25.88
N TRP A 16 -1.51 -11.21 24.76
CA TRP A 16 -1.00 -10.14 23.89
C TRP A 16 -1.08 -8.79 24.58
N ALA A 17 -2.16 -8.50 25.30
CA ALA A 17 -2.29 -7.28 26.10
C ALA A 17 -1.19 -7.15 27.15
N ASP A 18 -0.88 -8.24 27.84
CA ASP A 18 0.18 -8.28 28.86
C ASP A 18 1.57 -8.15 28.23
N THR A 19 1.79 -8.75 27.05
CA THR A 19 3.08 -8.72 26.34
C THR A 19 3.37 -7.36 25.72
N ASP A 20 2.35 -6.75 25.12
CA ASP A 20 2.47 -5.48 24.39
C ASP A 20 2.24 -4.26 25.30
N GLU A 21 1.98 -4.48 26.59
CA GLU A 21 1.62 -3.47 27.60
C GLU A 21 0.46 -2.55 27.14
N ARG A 22 -0.51 -3.12 26.43
CA ARG A 22 -1.63 -2.39 25.81
C ARG A 22 -2.98 -2.97 26.22
N PRO A 23 -4.03 -2.14 26.33
CA PRO A 23 -5.38 -2.64 26.56
C PRO A 23 -5.83 -3.62 25.47
N MET A 24 -6.53 -4.68 25.89
CA MET A 24 -7.07 -5.69 24.99
C MET A 24 -8.00 -5.09 23.90
N GLY A 25 -8.68 -3.97 24.23
CA GLY A 25 -9.50 -3.23 23.28
C GLY A 25 -8.71 -2.62 22.11
N ASP A 26 -7.51 -2.12 22.37
CA ASP A 26 -6.66 -1.52 21.32
C ASP A 26 -6.15 -2.60 20.37
N ILE A 27 -5.80 -3.77 20.90
CA ILE A 27 -5.42 -4.93 20.10
C ILE A 27 -6.60 -5.37 19.21
N VAL A 28 -7.82 -5.42 19.76
CA VAL A 28 -9.02 -5.77 18.98
C VAL A 28 -9.27 -4.74 17.88
N ASN A 29 -9.13 -3.45 18.15
CA ASN A 29 -9.27 -2.39 17.14
C ASN A 29 -8.27 -2.57 16.01
N GLU A 30 -6.99 -2.82 16.34
CA GLU A 30 -5.94 -3.04 15.35
C GLU A 30 -6.22 -4.30 14.50
N LEU A 31 -6.71 -5.38 15.11
CA LEU A 31 -7.12 -6.58 14.38
C LEU A 31 -8.27 -6.32 13.40
N ILE A 32 -9.23 -5.48 13.79
CA ILE A 32 -10.34 -5.07 12.92
C ILE A 32 -9.80 -4.24 11.75
N GLU A 33 -8.98 -3.23 12.01
CA GLU A 33 -8.38 -2.39 10.97
C GLU A 33 -7.53 -3.21 10.00
N ARG A 34 -6.78 -4.20 10.50
CA ARG A 34 -6.02 -5.11 9.66
C ARG A 34 -6.96 -5.94 8.78
N HIS A 35 -8.03 -6.51 9.35
CA HIS A 35 -9.00 -7.28 8.59
C HIS A 35 -9.68 -6.44 7.49
N ASP A 36 -10.06 -5.21 7.80
CA ASP A 36 -10.70 -4.30 6.83
C ASP A 36 -9.73 -3.94 5.70
N ARG A 37 -8.46 -3.67 6.02
CA ARG A 37 -7.41 -3.43 5.03
C ARG A 37 -7.16 -4.65 4.14
N GLU A 38 -7.04 -5.85 4.73
CA GLU A 38 -6.88 -7.09 3.97
C GLU A 38 -8.06 -7.33 3.03
N ARG A 39 -9.28 -7.12 3.51
CA ARG A 39 -10.50 -7.25 2.73
C ARG A 39 -10.54 -6.23 1.58
N PHE A 40 -10.21 -4.98 1.86
CA PHE A 40 -10.14 -3.92 0.86
C PHE A 40 -9.18 -4.30 -0.27
N TRP A 41 -7.95 -4.70 0.06
CA TRP A 41 -6.96 -5.07 -0.94
C TRP A 41 -7.36 -6.31 -1.73
N THR A 42 -7.91 -7.32 -1.06
CA THR A 42 -8.44 -8.52 -1.74
C THR A 42 -9.48 -8.13 -2.80
N GLN A 43 -10.44 -7.28 -2.44
CA GLN A 43 -11.45 -6.80 -3.37
C GLN A 43 -10.84 -5.96 -4.50
N ALA A 44 -9.90 -5.06 -4.19
CA ALA A 44 -9.21 -4.25 -5.19
C ALA A 44 -8.46 -5.13 -6.21
N TYR A 45 -7.76 -6.15 -5.75
CA TYR A 45 -7.06 -7.09 -6.63
C TYR A 45 -8.02 -7.92 -7.49
N GLU A 46 -9.13 -8.40 -6.94
CA GLU A 46 -10.15 -9.10 -7.72
C GLU A 46 -10.74 -8.21 -8.82
N GLN A 47 -11.02 -6.94 -8.50
CA GLN A 47 -11.58 -5.99 -9.46
C GLN A 47 -10.56 -5.62 -10.54
N LEU A 48 -9.29 -5.42 -10.17
CA LEU A 48 -8.21 -5.20 -11.12
C LEU A 48 -8.01 -6.41 -12.03
N ALA A 49 -8.09 -7.63 -11.50
CA ALA A 49 -7.98 -8.85 -12.29
C ALA A 49 -9.13 -8.97 -13.31
N ARG A 50 -10.37 -8.61 -12.91
CA ARG A 50 -11.52 -8.55 -13.82
C ARG A 50 -11.33 -7.50 -14.91
N LEU A 51 -10.84 -6.32 -14.54
CA LEU A 51 -10.52 -5.24 -15.50
C LEU A 51 -9.49 -5.71 -16.54
N LYS A 52 -8.39 -6.32 -16.08
CA LYS A 52 -7.32 -6.84 -16.95
C LYS A 52 -7.74 -8.00 -17.85
N ALA A 53 -8.76 -8.76 -17.44
CA ALA A 53 -9.26 -9.89 -18.22
C ALA A 53 -10.08 -9.47 -19.45
N ASP A 54 -10.58 -8.23 -19.49
CA ASP A 54 -11.22 -7.63 -20.66
C ASP A 54 -10.22 -6.76 -21.43
N PRO A 55 -9.72 -7.20 -22.60
CA PRO A 55 -8.69 -6.46 -23.33
C PRO A 55 -9.14 -5.08 -23.81
N VAL A 56 -10.43 -4.88 -24.07
CA VAL A 56 -10.95 -3.60 -24.58
C VAL A 56 -10.99 -2.59 -23.44
N VAL A 57 -11.56 -2.97 -22.30
CA VAL A 57 -11.65 -2.09 -21.13
C VAL A 57 -10.26 -1.86 -20.52
N TRP A 58 -9.39 -2.87 -20.56
CA TRP A 58 -8.00 -2.69 -20.12
C TRP A 58 -7.24 -1.69 -20.98
N GLN A 59 -7.41 -1.72 -22.31
CA GLN A 59 -6.76 -0.75 -23.19
C GLN A 59 -7.28 0.68 -22.93
N ASP A 60 -8.58 0.85 -22.75
CA ASP A 60 -9.19 2.16 -22.41
C ASP A 60 -8.61 2.74 -21.11
N TYR A 61 -8.49 1.91 -20.07
CA TYR A 61 -7.83 2.31 -18.81
C TYR A 61 -6.34 2.67 -19.01
N MET A 62 -5.61 1.92 -19.84
CA MET A 62 -4.20 2.22 -20.11
C MET A 62 -4.03 3.51 -20.89
N ASP A 63 -4.93 3.81 -21.82
CA ASP A 63 -4.94 5.07 -22.58
C ASP A 63 -5.23 6.26 -21.63
N GLU A 64 -6.14 6.09 -20.67
CA GLU A 64 -6.41 7.08 -19.61
C GLU A 64 -5.18 7.30 -18.73
N ILE A 65 -4.51 6.24 -18.28
CA ILE A 65 -3.27 6.33 -17.50
C ILE A 65 -2.18 7.05 -18.28
N ALA A 66 -2.01 6.76 -19.57
CA ALA A 66 -1.03 7.46 -20.41
C ALA A 66 -1.33 8.95 -20.55
N ALA A 67 -2.61 9.32 -20.64
CA ALA A 67 -3.03 10.73 -20.67
C ALA A 67 -2.69 11.45 -19.35
N PHE A 68 -2.86 10.79 -18.20
CA PHE A 68 -2.47 11.35 -16.91
C PHE A 68 -0.95 11.40 -16.72
N ASP A 69 -0.21 10.39 -17.17
CA ASP A 69 1.25 10.36 -17.10
C ASP A 69 1.87 11.52 -17.89
N ALA A 70 1.29 11.85 -19.05
CA ALA A 70 1.70 13.01 -19.83
C ALA A 70 1.52 14.35 -19.08
N LEU A 71 0.62 14.41 -18.11
CA LEU A 71 0.38 15.57 -17.25
C LEU A 71 1.17 15.51 -15.94
N ALA A 72 1.82 14.40 -15.60
CA ALA A 72 2.47 14.22 -14.30
C ALA A 72 3.66 15.18 -14.06
N GLY A 73 4.29 15.64 -15.13
CA GLY A 73 5.37 16.63 -15.10
C GLY A 73 4.91 18.10 -15.26
N ASP A 74 3.62 18.33 -15.47
CA ASP A 74 3.09 19.68 -15.67
C ASP A 74 3.31 20.55 -14.41
N GLY A 75 3.92 21.71 -14.59
CA GLY A 75 4.29 22.62 -13.50
C GLY A 75 5.62 22.33 -12.80
N LEU A 76 6.35 21.27 -13.18
CA LEU A 76 7.72 20.99 -12.70
C LEU A 76 8.81 21.51 -13.65
N ASP A 77 8.43 22.10 -14.78
CA ASP A 77 9.36 22.67 -15.75
C ASP A 77 10.16 23.84 -15.16
N GLY A 78 11.48 23.66 -15.08
CA GLY A 78 12.41 24.69 -14.60
C GLY A 78 12.64 24.72 -13.09
N GLU A 79 12.08 23.76 -12.34
CA GLU A 79 12.44 23.59 -10.94
C GLU A 79 13.86 23.02 -10.82
N ALA A 80 14.69 23.64 -9.97
CA ALA A 80 16.00 23.10 -9.67
C ALA A 80 15.82 21.76 -8.95
N PRO A 81 16.62 20.72 -9.27
CA PRO A 81 16.49 19.44 -8.61
C PRO A 81 16.57 19.58 -7.08
N TYR A 82 15.71 18.84 -6.37
CA TYR A 82 15.70 18.80 -4.91
C TYR A 82 16.96 18.15 -4.29
N TYR A 83 17.85 17.64 -5.13
CA TYR A 83 19.09 16.95 -4.76
C TYR A 83 20.30 17.72 -5.27
N THR A 84 21.39 17.63 -4.52
CA THR A 84 22.70 18.18 -4.90
C THR A 84 23.32 17.37 -6.05
N PRO A 85 24.27 17.95 -6.81
CA PRO A 85 25.00 17.21 -7.86
C PRO A 85 25.80 16.00 -7.35
N GLN A 86 26.07 15.92 -6.05
CA GLN A 86 26.68 14.74 -5.45
C GLN A 86 25.63 13.63 -5.24
N GLU A 87 24.47 13.98 -4.69
CA GLU A 87 23.35 13.05 -4.52
C GLU A 87 22.82 12.54 -5.86
N GLU A 88 22.79 13.37 -6.90
CA GLU A 88 22.42 12.96 -8.25
C GLU A 88 23.31 11.82 -8.78
N ARG A 89 24.64 11.97 -8.62
CA ARG A 89 25.60 10.94 -9.03
C ARG A 89 25.42 9.64 -8.25
N GLU A 90 25.05 9.74 -6.97
CA GLU A 90 24.75 8.58 -6.15
C GLU A 90 23.43 7.89 -6.56
N ILE A 91 22.40 8.66 -6.91
CA ILE A 91 21.10 8.17 -7.39
C ILE A 91 21.29 7.44 -8.72
N LEU A 92 21.95 8.07 -9.70
CA LEU A 92 22.21 7.48 -11.01
C LEU A 92 23.07 6.21 -10.89
N GLY A 93 24.14 6.26 -10.08
CA GLY A 93 24.98 5.09 -9.84
C GLY A 93 24.25 3.95 -9.12
N LYS A 94 23.23 4.24 -8.28
CA LYS A 94 22.36 3.20 -7.70
C LYS A 94 21.45 2.59 -8.76
N ALA A 95 20.81 3.42 -9.59
CA ALA A 95 19.92 2.97 -10.65
C ALA A 95 20.62 2.02 -11.65
N GLU A 96 21.84 2.36 -12.07
CA GLU A 96 22.66 1.53 -12.96
C GLU A 96 23.03 0.16 -12.36
N ARG A 97 23.22 0.10 -11.04
CA ARG A 97 23.50 -1.16 -10.34
C ARG A 97 22.27 -2.06 -10.24
N THR A 98 21.09 -1.48 -10.04
CA THR A 98 19.82 -2.22 -10.03
C THR A 98 19.35 -2.65 -11.41
N ALA A 99 19.78 -1.98 -12.49
CA ALA A 99 19.43 -2.36 -13.86
C ALA A 99 20.29 -3.50 -14.43
N ASN A 100 21.49 -3.73 -13.86
CA ASN A 100 22.49 -4.69 -14.34
C ASN A 100 22.69 -5.91 -13.42
N GLY A 101 21.88 -6.07 -12.37
CA GLY A 101 21.89 -7.21 -11.45
C GLY A 101 20.55 -7.93 -11.46
#